data_AF-A0A8T5ETV7-F1
#
_entry.id   AF-A0A8T5ETV7-F1
#
_cell.length_a   1.000
_cell.length_b   1.000
_cell.length_c   1.000
_cell.angle_alpha   90.00
_cell.angle_beta   90.00
_cell.angle_gamma   90.00
#
_symmetry.space_group_name_H-M   'P 1'
#
loop_
_entity.id
_entity.type
_entity.pdbx_description
1 polymer ?
#
loop_
_entity_poly.entity_id
_entity_poly.type
_entity_poly.pdbx_seq_one_letter_code
_entity_poly.pdbx_strand_id
1 'polypeptide(L)'
;MAENSFATSLSCIDGRVQLPMISWIKDRYSVDFVDAITAPGIDKVIFDGNIESIKKSVMISVSNHKSSHVVISGHFGCAGNPVSDE
;
A
#
# COMPACT_ATOMS: atom_id res chain seq x y z
N MET A 1 2.58 -19.49 20.20
CA MET A 1 1.79 -18.29 19.89
C MET A 1 1.48 -18.37 18.40
N ALA A 2 0.24 -18.14 17.98
CA ALA A 2 -0.04 -18.09 16.53
C ALA A 2 0.80 -16.95 15.93
N GLU A 3 1.43 -17.19 14.78
CA GLU A 3 2.09 -16.10 14.06
C GLU A 3 1.03 -15.10 13.60
N ASN A 4 1.25 -13.81 13.88
CA ASN A 4 0.36 -12.76 13.41
C ASN A 4 0.39 -12.70 11.89
N SER A 5 -0.76 -12.47 11.28
CA SER A 5 -0.94 -12.39 9.83
C SER A 5 -0.80 -10.96 9.31
N PHE A 6 -0.12 -10.81 8.17
CA PHE A 6 0.17 -9.50 7.57
C PHE A 6 -0.31 -9.42 6.11
N ALA A 7 -0.66 -8.21 5.70
CA ALA A 7 -0.75 -7.76 4.32
C ALA A 7 0.05 -6.46 4.14
N THR A 8 0.32 -6.06 2.89
CA THR A 8 1.04 -4.83 2.56
C THR A 8 0.13 -3.91 1.75
N SER A 9 0.02 -2.64 2.17
CA SER A 9 -0.67 -1.57 1.44
C SER A 9 0.34 -0.61 0.83
N LEU A 10 0.21 -0.36 -0.47
CA LEU A 10 0.90 0.68 -1.22
C LEU A 10 -0.14 1.75 -1.56
N SER A 11 -0.05 2.90 -0.91
CA SER A 11 -1.02 4.00 -1.04
C SER A 11 -0.32 5.37 -1.10
N CYS A 12 -1.08 6.40 -1.46
CA CYS A 12 -0.57 7.78 -1.41
C CYS A 12 -0.24 8.18 0.05
N ILE A 13 0.54 9.25 0.24
CA ILE A 13 0.74 9.87 1.56
C ILE A 13 -0.51 10.56 2.12
N ASP A 14 -1.58 10.67 1.33
CA ASP A 14 -2.83 11.30 1.73
C ASP A 14 -3.40 10.62 2.99
N GLY A 15 -3.55 11.39 4.06
CA GLY A 15 -4.04 10.86 5.34
C GLY A 15 -5.47 10.32 5.27
N ARG A 16 -6.29 10.81 4.32
CA ARG A 16 -7.70 10.44 4.18
C ARG A 16 -7.88 8.98 3.76
N VAL A 17 -6.88 8.39 3.09
CA VAL A 17 -6.98 7.01 2.57
C VAL A 17 -6.42 5.94 3.51
N GLN A 18 -5.64 6.32 4.53
CA GLN A 18 -4.89 5.35 5.33
C GLN A 18 -5.80 4.40 6.13
N LEU A 19 -6.69 4.95 6.97
CA LEU A 19 -7.60 4.14 7.78
C LEU A 19 -8.61 3.34 6.93
N PRO A 20 -9.25 3.93 5.89
CA PRO A 20 -10.11 3.17 5.00
C PRO A 20 -9.40 2.00 4.33
N MET A 21 -8.17 2.19 3.83
CA MET A 21 -7.40 1.12 3.20
C MET A 21 -7.01 0.04 4.21
N ILE A 22 -6.52 0.41 5.39
CA ILE A 22 -6.16 -0.55 6.44
C ILE A 22 -7.38 -1.39 6.84
N SER A 23 -8.53 -0.74 7.11
CA SER A 23 -9.75 -1.47 7.50
C SER A 23 -10.20 -2.41 6.39
N TRP A 24 -10.29 -1.90 5.15
CA TRP A 24 -10.73 -2.70 4.02
C TRP A 24 -9.82 -3.90 3.76
N ILE A 25 -8.49 -3.75 3.85
CA ILE A 25 -7.53 -4.85 3.67
C ILE A 25 -7.69 -5.90 4.78
N LYS A 26 -7.79 -5.46 6.04
CA LYS A 26 -8.00 -6.37 7.18
C LYS A 26 -9.30 -7.17 7.03
N ASP A 27 -10.38 -6.49 6.67
CA ASP A 27 -11.70 -7.12 6.50
C ASP A 27 -11.74 -8.05 5.28
N ARG A 28 -11.10 -7.65 4.17
CA ARG A 28 -11.13 -8.40 2.91
C ARG A 28 -10.29 -9.66 2.93
N TYR A 29 -9.14 -9.62 3.60
CA TYR A 29 -8.13 -10.68 3.60
C TYR A 29 -7.93 -11.36 4.96
N SER A 30 -8.69 -10.94 5.98
CA SER A 30 -8.66 -11.49 7.34
C SER A 30 -7.26 -11.50 7.97
N VAL A 31 -6.55 -10.37 7.86
CA VAL A 31 -5.20 -10.19 8.42
C VAL A 31 -5.19 -9.34 9.70
N ASP A 32 -4.23 -9.59 10.58
CA ASP A 32 -4.09 -8.87 11.86
C ASP A 32 -3.51 -7.47 11.66
N PHE A 33 -2.50 -7.35 10.79
CA PHE A 33 -1.75 -6.13 10.55
C PHE A 33 -1.59 -5.82 9.07
N VAL A 34 -1.41 -4.53 8.76
CA VAL A 34 -1.16 -4.03 7.41
C VAL A 34 0.08 -3.16 7.45
N ASP A 35 1.15 -3.60 6.78
CA ASP A 35 2.33 -2.77 6.56
C ASP A 35 1.98 -1.70 5.52
N ALA A 36 2.15 -0.43 5.86
CA ALA A 36 1.86 0.69 4.96
C ALA A 36 3.15 1.24 4.34
N ILE A 37 3.25 1.16 3.02
CA ILE A 37 4.31 1.79 2.21
C ILE A 37 3.67 2.94 1.45
N THR A 38 4.07 4.17 1.78
CA THR A 38 3.42 5.37 1.23
C THR A 38 4.37 6.22 0.40
N ALA A 39 3.89 6.74 -0.73
CA ALA A 39 4.58 7.76 -1.51
C ALA A 39 3.55 8.67 -2.20
N PRO A 40 3.82 9.96 -2.45
CA PRO A 40 2.90 10.81 -3.21
C PRO A 40 2.66 10.21 -4.60
N GLY A 41 1.41 9.97 -4.98
CA GLY A 41 1.08 9.36 -6.28
C GLY A 41 1.75 8.01 -6.52
N ILE A 42 1.78 7.14 -5.51
CA ILE A 42 2.52 5.87 -5.55
C ILE A 42 2.17 4.99 -6.76
N ASP A 43 0.92 5.04 -7.22
CA ASP A 43 0.42 4.37 -8.42
C ASP A 43 1.16 4.84 -9.68
N LYS A 44 1.36 6.15 -9.84
CA LYS A 44 2.20 6.72 -10.90
C LYS A 44 3.67 6.35 -10.72
N VAL A 45 4.19 6.38 -9.50
CA VAL A 45 5.59 6.00 -9.22
C VAL A 45 5.84 4.54 -9.61
N ILE A 46 4.87 3.65 -9.39
CA ILE A 46 4.95 2.25 -9.79
C ILE A 46 4.91 2.11 -11.32
N PHE A 47 4.13 2.93 -12.01
CA PHE A 47 3.97 2.87 -13.45
C PHE A 47 5.15 3.49 -14.22
N ASP A 48 5.57 4.71 -13.87
CA ASP A 48 6.54 5.51 -14.63
C ASP A 48 7.90 5.70 -13.93
N GLY A 49 7.99 5.34 -12.65
CA GLY A 49 9.09 5.73 -11.77
C GLY A 49 10.16 4.68 -11.54
N ASN A 50 11.21 5.07 -10.83
CA ASN A 50 12.15 4.13 -10.24
C ASN A 50 11.53 3.50 -8.99
N ILE A 51 11.20 2.21 -9.08
CA ILE A 51 10.50 1.46 -8.04
C ILE A 51 11.43 0.77 -7.04
N GLU A 52 12.75 0.89 -7.14
CA GLU A 52 13.69 0.08 -6.35
C GLU A 52 13.52 0.25 -4.84
N SER A 53 13.24 1.48 -4.37
CA SER A 53 12.99 1.74 -2.95
C SER A 53 11.69 1.09 -2.47
N ILE A 54 10.61 1.21 -3.25
CA ILE A 54 9.31 0.58 -2.98
C ILE A 54 9.46 -0.94 -2.95
N LYS A 55 10.12 -1.50 -3.97
CA LYS A 55 10.36 -2.94 -4.09
C LYS A 55 11.14 -3.47 -2.89
N LYS A 56 12.19 -2.75 -2.44
CA LYS A 56 12.94 -3.12 -1.23
C LYS A 56 12.05 -3.16 0.00
N SER A 57 11.18 -2.18 0.21
CA SER A 57 10.23 -2.18 1.34
C SER A 57 9.20 -3.30 1.24
N VAL A 58 8.66 -3.57 0.05
CA VAL A 58 7.75 -4.70 -0.19
C VAL A 58 8.45 -6.02 0.14
N MET A 59 9.70 -6.20 -0.29
CA MET A 59 10.47 -7.40 0.00
C MET A 59 10.69 -7.61 1.50
N ILE A 60 10.84 -6.56 2.30
CA ILE A 60 10.92 -6.68 3.77
C ILE A 60 9.59 -7.19 4.31
N SER A 61 8.45 -6.61 3.91
CA SER A 61 7.12 -7.04 4.36
C SER A 61 6.82 -8.50 3.97
N VAL A 62 7.09 -8.88 2.72
CA VAL A 62 6.89 -10.25 2.22
C VAL A 62 7.87 -11.24 2.86
N SER A 63 9.15 -10.89 3.01
CA SER A 63 10.17 -11.86 3.47
C SER A 63 10.20 -12.02 4.97
N ASN A 64 10.04 -10.92 5.73
CA ASN A 64 10.19 -10.91 7.17
C ASN A 64 8.86 -11.09 7.89
N HIS A 65 7.80 -10.38 7.47
CA HIS A 65 6.47 -10.49 8.07
C HIS A 65 5.59 -11.55 7.38
N LYS A 66 6.08 -12.18 6.31
CA LYS A 66 5.33 -13.17 5.52
C LYS A 66 4.01 -12.62 5.02
N SER A 67 4.00 -11.34 4.64
CA SER A 67 2.83 -10.67 4.10
C SER A 67 2.25 -11.46 2.93
N SER A 68 0.98 -11.82 3.06
CA SER A 68 0.29 -12.73 2.13
C SER A 68 -0.26 -12.03 0.89
N HIS A 69 -0.44 -10.72 0.96
CA HIS A 69 -1.05 -9.90 -0.08
C HIS A 69 -0.34 -8.55 -0.19
N VAL A 70 -0.21 -8.04 -1.41
CA VAL A 70 0.27 -6.68 -1.69
C VAL A 70 -0.85 -5.96 -2.45
N VAL A 71 -1.35 -4.87 -1.89
CA VAL A 71 -2.44 -4.08 -2.45
C VAL A 71 -1.90 -2.71 -2.88
N ILE A 72 -2.11 -2.34 -4.14
CA ILE A 72 -1.74 -1.02 -4.67
C ILE A 72 -3.02 -0.21 -4.87
N SER A 73 -3.03 1.04 -4.42
CA SER A 73 -4.19 1.92 -4.48
C SER A 73 -3.83 3.33 -4.92
N GLY A 74 -4.60 3.84 -5.88
CA GLY A 74 -4.70 5.26 -6.18
C GLY A 74 -5.86 5.90 -5.42
N HIS A 75 -5.99 7.22 -5.50
CA HIS A 75 -7.15 7.93 -4.96
C HIS A 75 -7.48 9.16 -5.77
N PHE A 76 -8.76 9.55 -5.73
CA PHE A 76 -9.24 10.76 -6.37
C PHE A 76 -8.62 12.03 -5.74
N GLY A 77 -8.37 13.05 -6.57
CA GLY A 77 -7.80 14.34 -6.14
C GLY A 77 -6.35 14.24 -5.63
N CYS A 78 -5.55 13.32 -6.17
CA CYS A 78 -4.15 13.13 -5.78
C CYS A 78 -3.25 14.22 -6.37
N ALA A 79 -2.59 15.00 -5.50
CA ALA A 79 -1.61 16.00 -5.94
C ALA A 79 -0.31 15.37 -6.50
N GLY A 80 0.04 14.16 -6.07
CA GLY A 80 1.23 13.43 -6.54
C GLY A 80 1.02 12.68 -7.86
N ASN A 81 -0.24 12.48 -8.26
CA ASN A 81 -0.62 11.92 -9.55
C ASN A 81 -1.85 12.68 -10.09
N PRO A 82 -1.66 13.93 -10.56
CA PRO A 82 -2.76 14.71 -11.10
C PRO A 82 -3.22 14.10 -12.44
N VAL A 83 -4.50 13.80 -12.53
CA VAL A 83 -5.19 13.27 -13.72
C VAL A 83 -6.43 14.11 -14.00
N SER A 84 -6.97 14.04 -15.22
CA SER A 84 -8.25 14.65 -15.57
C SER A 84 -9.42 14.00 -14.82
N ASP A 85 -10.48 14.76 -14.57
CA ASP A 85 -11.73 14.28 -13.95
C ASP A 85 -12.64 13.50 -14.95
N GLU A 86 -12.07 12.99 -16.04
CA GLU A 86 -12.79 12.33 -17.14
C GLU A 86 -13.53 11.05 -16.72
#